data_AF-A0A800A1R8-F1
#
_entry.id   AF-A0A800A1R8-F1
#
_cell.length_a   1.000
_cell.length_b   1.000
_cell.length_c   1.000
_cell.angle_alpha   90.00
_cell.angle_beta   90.00
_cell.angle_gamma   90.00
#
_symmetry.space_group_name_H-M   'P 1'
#
loop_
_entity.id
_entity.type
_entity.pdbx_description
1 polymer ?
#
loop_
_entity_poly.entity_id
_entity_poly.type
_entity_poly.pdbx_seq_one_letter_code
_entity_poly.pdbx_strand_id
1 'polypeptide(L)'
;MNRGCIAIGEIKCDGCQRLIEHGQRYLLMEGDGGEKFRFCVDCCLSKGHAAYVKEKGEQVLTFFPTRVNSQAEQQGSNREGKIG
;
A
#
# COMPACT_ATOMS: atom_id res chain seq x y z
N MET A 1 11.81 -6.24 6.93
CA MET A 1 11.81 -6.62 5.49
C MET A 1 10.39 -6.61 4.94
N ASN A 2 10.19 -6.13 3.71
CA ASN A 2 8.87 -6.04 3.07
C ASN A 2 8.70 -7.14 2.01
N ARG A 3 7.58 -7.86 2.00
CA ARG A 3 7.26 -8.93 1.03
C ARG A 3 5.80 -8.84 0.56
N GLY A 4 5.59 -8.77 -0.75
CA GLY A 4 4.25 -9.01 -1.33
C GLY A 4 3.88 -10.48 -1.20
N CYS A 5 2.63 -10.77 -0.86
CA CYS A 5 2.13 -12.11 -0.56
C CYS A 5 0.72 -12.32 -1.13
N ILE A 6 0.33 -13.59 -1.30
CA ILE A 6 -1.04 -14.02 -1.64
C ILE A 6 -1.58 -14.81 -0.44
N ALA A 7 -2.84 -14.57 -0.06
CA ALA A 7 -3.49 -15.26 1.03
C ALA A 7 -3.90 -16.68 0.63
N ILE A 8 -3.54 -17.69 1.43
CA ILE A 8 -3.92 -19.11 1.27
C ILE A 8 -5.08 -19.49 2.23
N GLY A 9 -5.55 -18.52 3.02
CA GLY A 9 -6.67 -18.62 3.96
C GLY A 9 -6.99 -17.24 4.50
N GLU A 10 -7.91 -17.15 5.47
CA GLU A 10 -8.27 -15.86 6.06
C GLU A 10 -7.10 -15.21 6.79
N ILE A 11 -6.75 -13.99 6.39
CA ILE A 11 -5.71 -13.17 7.03
C ILE A 11 -6.33 -11.85 7.48
N LYS A 12 -6.16 -11.47 8.74
CA LYS A 12 -6.62 -10.15 9.20
C LYS A 12 -5.67 -9.05 8.73
N CYS A 13 -6.21 -7.97 8.17
CA CYS A 13 -5.46 -6.76 7.86
C CYS A 13 -5.25 -5.94 9.13
N ASP A 14 -4.00 -5.69 9.53
CA ASP A 14 -3.69 -4.92 10.73
C ASP A 14 -4.11 -3.44 10.61
N GLY A 15 -4.18 -2.91 9.38
CA GLY A 15 -4.54 -1.51 9.11
C GLY A 15 -6.03 -1.19 9.17
N CYS A 16 -6.90 -2.04 8.61
CA CYS A 16 -8.36 -1.81 8.57
C CYS A 16 -9.20 -2.92 9.21
N GLN A 17 -8.55 -3.92 9.83
CA GLN A 17 -9.16 -5.03 10.56
C GLN A 17 -10.10 -5.96 9.77
N ARG A 18 -10.37 -5.67 8.48
CA ARG A 18 -11.04 -6.56 7.53
C ARG A 18 -10.22 -7.84 7.29
N LEU A 19 -10.93 -8.91 6.93
CA LEU A 19 -10.32 -10.12 6.42
C LEU A 19 -9.80 -9.91 4.99
N ILE A 20 -8.70 -10.59 4.70
CA ILE A 20 -8.07 -10.76 3.40
C ILE A 20 -8.32 -12.22 3.04
N GLU A 21 -9.13 -12.44 2.01
CA GLU A 21 -9.64 -13.75 1.62
C GLU A 21 -8.63 -14.52 0.76
N HIS A 22 -8.84 -15.83 0.60
CA HIS A 22 -8.02 -16.69 -0.26
C HIS A 22 -7.84 -16.09 -1.67
N GLY A 23 -6.62 -16.04 -2.17
CA GLY A 23 -6.25 -15.47 -3.47
C GLY A 23 -6.06 -13.95 -3.47
N GLN A 24 -6.48 -13.22 -2.42
CA GLN A 24 -6.23 -11.78 -2.33
C GLN A 24 -4.76 -11.50 -2.00
N ARG A 25 -4.25 -10.36 -2.51
CA ARG A 25 -2.88 -9.89 -2.28
C ARG A 25 -2.77 -9.07 -1.00
N TYR A 26 -1.63 -9.16 -0.32
CA TYR A 26 -1.31 -8.36 0.85
C TYR A 26 0.21 -8.09 0.94
N LEU A 27 0.59 -7.11 1.74
CA LEU A 27 1.97 -6.83 2.11
C LEU A 27 2.24 -7.37 3.52
N LEU A 28 3.29 -8.18 3.65
CA LEU A 28 3.93 -8.49 4.93
C LEU A 28 5.08 -7.52 5.16
N MET A 29 5.05 -6.76 6.25
CA MET A 29 6.19 -5.98 6.74
C MET A 29 6.70 -6.56 8.05
N GLU A 30 7.99 -6.88 8.08
CA GLU A 30 8.74 -7.25 9.28
C GLU A 30 9.46 -6.02 9.84
N GLY A 31 9.12 -5.63 11.07
CA GLY A 31 9.78 -4.58 11.85
C GLY A 31 11.09 -5.04 12.48
N ASP A 32 11.82 -4.10 13.08
CA ASP A 32 13.19 -4.33 13.57
C ASP A 32 13.25 -5.23 14.81
N GLY A 33 12.17 -5.31 15.60
CA GLY A 33 11.99 -6.27 16.70
C GLY A 33 11.46 -7.64 16.26
N GLY A 34 11.27 -7.86 14.95
CA GLY A 34 10.68 -9.07 14.38
C GLY A 34 9.14 -9.08 14.34
N GLU A 35 8.49 -7.97 14.71
CA GLU A 35 7.04 -7.81 14.60
C GLU A 35 6.57 -7.95 13.15
N LYS A 36 5.41 -8.57 12.94
CA LYS A 36 4.88 -8.87 11.61
C LYS A 36 3.53 -8.20 11.38
N PHE A 37 3.52 -7.20 10.51
CA PHE A 37 2.33 -6.47 10.10
C PHE A 37 1.86 -6.92 8.71
N ARG A 38 0.54 -7.09 8.55
CA ARG A 38 -0.13 -7.55 7.33
C ARG A 38 -1.10 -6.49 6.86
N PHE A 39 -0.88 -5.94 5.67
CA PHE A 39 -1.74 -4.91 5.11
C PHE A 39 -2.36 -5.37 3.78
N CYS A 40 -3.68 -5.25 3.66
CA CYS A 40 -4.36 -5.43 2.37
C CYS A 40 -3.92 -4.36 1.36
N VAL A 41 -4.18 -4.60 0.08
CA VAL A 41 -3.82 -3.69 -1.02
C VAL A 41 -4.30 -2.26 -0.74
N ASP A 42 -5.56 -2.07 -0.33
CA ASP A 42 -6.14 -0.74 -0.05
C ASP A 42 -5.36 0.02 1.03
N CYS A 43 -4.98 -0.65 2.12
CA CYS A 43 -4.15 -0.06 3.16
C CYS A 43 -2.72 0.23 2.68
N CYS A 44 -2.17 -0.58 1.77
CA CYS A 44 -0.86 -0.32 1.18
C CYS A 44 -0.87 0.90 0.27
N LEU A 45 -1.89 1.04 -0.58
CA LEU A 45 -2.10 2.20 -1.45
C LEU A 45 -2.30 3.47 -0.62
N SER A 46 -3.22 3.42 0.36
CA SER A 46 -3.52 4.56 1.24
C SER A 46 -2.33 5.02 2.10
N LYS A 47 -1.37 4.14 2.39
CA LYS A 47 -0.16 4.46 3.19
C LYS A 47 1.09 4.69 2.33
N GLY A 48 1.00 4.61 1.01
CA GLY A 48 2.14 4.74 0.11
C GLY A 48 3.13 3.56 0.12
N HIS A 49 2.76 2.41 0.71
CA HIS A 49 3.56 1.18 0.62
C HIS A 49 3.40 0.46 -0.73
N ALA A 50 2.41 0.85 -1.54
CA ALA A 50 2.22 0.38 -2.91
C ALA A 50 1.66 1.47 -3.81
N ALA A 51 1.84 1.32 -5.12
CA ALA A 51 1.12 2.08 -6.14
C ALA A 51 0.85 1.20 -7.37
N TYR A 52 -0.13 1.60 -8.17
CA TYR A 52 -0.25 1.10 -9.55
C TYR A 52 0.67 1.92 -10.45
N VAL A 53 1.61 1.25 -11.10
CA VAL A 53 2.55 1.84 -12.07
C VAL A 53 2.26 1.30 -13.46
N LYS A 54 2.57 2.08 -14.50
CA LYS A 54 2.37 1.65 -15.90
C LYS A 54 3.66 1.04 -16.44
N GLU A 55 3.69 -0.27 -16.63
CA GLU A 55 4.83 -1.00 -17.20
C GLU A 55 4.43 -1.63 -18.53
N LYS A 56 5.19 -1.36 -19.60
CA LYS A 56 4.95 -1.88 -20.97
C LYS A 56 3.54 -1.66 -21.54
N GLY A 57 2.75 -0.76 -20.95
CA GLY A 57 1.36 -0.48 -21.34
C GLY A 57 0.33 -0.88 -20.28
N GLU A 58 0.66 -1.82 -19.40
CA GLU A 58 -0.25 -2.42 -18.40
C GLU A 58 -0.13 -1.74 -17.03
N GLN A 59 -1.20 -1.79 -16.22
CA GLN A 59 -1.14 -1.36 -14.82
C GLN A 59 -0.68 -2.52 -13.92
N VAL A 60 0.47 -2.35 -13.29
CA VAL A 60 1.07 -3.32 -12.36
C VAL A 60 1.00 -2.75 -10.94
N LEU A 61 0.54 -3.55 -9.98
CA LEU A 61 0.60 -3.20 -8.57
C LEU A 61 2.01 -3.50 -8.04
N THR A 62 2.76 -2.45 -7.71
CA THR A 62 4.13 -2.54 -7.20
C THR A 62 4.19 -2.12 -5.74
N PHE A 63 4.79 -2.97 -4.91
CA PHE A 63 5.08 -2.66 -3.50
C PHE A 63 6.47 -2.04 -3.38
N PHE A 64 6.59 -0.98 -2.58
CA PHE A 64 7.87 -0.30 -2.37
C PHE A 64 8.50 -0.68 -1.03
N PRO A 65 9.84 -0.72 -0.92
CA PRO A 65 10.49 -0.73 0.37
C PRO A 65 10.14 0.57 1.09
N THR A 66 9.59 0.46 2.31
CA THR A 66 9.27 1.64 3.12
C THR A 66 10.57 2.34 3.50
N ARG A 67 10.96 3.37 2.75
CA ARG A 67 11.80 4.42 3.34
C ARG A 67 10.95 5.03 4.45
N VAL A 68 11.41 4.91 5.70
CA VAL A 68 10.88 5.71 6.79
C VAL A 68 11.31 7.15 6.51
N ASN A 69 10.51 7.84 5.69
CA ASN A 69 10.79 9.19 5.27
C ASN A 69 10.02 10.13 6.19
N SER A 70 10.76 10.72 7.12
CA SER A 70 10.45 12.06 7.62
C SER A 70 10.13 12.96 6.43
N GLN A 71 9.13 13.85 6.57
CA GLN A 71 8.63 14.75 5.50
C GLN A 71 7.87 13.95 4.40
N ALA A 72 6.54 13.98 4.27
CA ALA A 72 5.55 15.07 4.43
C ALA A 72 5.88 16.30 3.55
N GLU A 73 4.85 16.84 2.87
CA GLU A 73 4.93 17.92 1.87
C GLU A 73 5.63 17.52 0.54
N GLN A 74 5.27 18.03 -0.65
CA GLN A 74 4.15 18.86 -1.14
C GLN A 74 3.97 18.51 -2.65
N GLN A 75 2.90 18.80 -3.39
CA GLN A 75 1.67 19.58 -3.20
C GLN A 75 0.56 18.99 -4.12
N GLY A 76 -0.69 19.49 -4.07
CA GLY A 76 -1.74 19.12 -5.03
C GLY A 76 -3.04 19.91 -4.86
N SER A 77 -3.10 21.16 -5.34
CA SER A 77 -4.36 21.93 -5.38
C SER A 77 -4.40 22.90 -6.56
N ASN A 78 -4.66 22.35 -7.76
CA ASN A 78 -5.07 23.17 -8.89
C ASN A 78 -6.59 23.39 -8.78
N ARG A 79 -7.03 24.61 -8.48
CA ARG A 79 -8.44 25.02 -8.56
C ARG A 79 -8.59 26.07 -9.65
N GLU A 80 -9.02 25.62 -10.81
CA GLU A 80 -9.42 26.48 -11.92
C GLU A 80 -10.74 27.20 -11.62
N GLY A 81 -10.92 28.38 -12.22
CA GLY A 81 -12.24 28.88 -12.59
C GLY A 81 -13.03 29.66 -11.54
N LYS A 82 -12.90 30.99 -11.55
CA LYS A 82 -14.06 31.87 -11.42
C LYS A 82 -13.93 33.10 -12.33
N ILE A 83 -14.76 33.13 -13.36
CA ILE A 83 -15.05 34.27 -14.24
C ILE A 83 -16.44 34.77 -13.85
N GLY A 84 -16.61 36.08 -13.74
CA GLY A 84 -17.83 36.73 -13.25
C GLY A 84 -17.49 37.93 -12.38
#